data_AF-A0A2E1V6X9-F1
#
_entry.id   AF-A0A2E1V6X9-F1
#
_cell.length_a   1.000
_cell.length_b   1.000
_cell.length_c   1.000
_cell.angle_alpha   90.00
_cell.angle_beta   90.00
_cell.angle_gamma   90.00
#
_symmetry.space_group_name_H-M   'P 1'
#
loop_
_entity.id
_entity.type
_entity.pdbx_description
1 polymer ?
#
loop_
_entity_poly.entity_id
_entity_poly.type
_entity_poly.pdbx_seq_one_letter_code
_entity_poly.pdbx_strand_id
1 'polypeptide(L)'
;MATMDDDEGPQLVNIATLGETPLPSSLDSAALILRVPEDVNPAHAKLLDWITLCAKEQCALITASMSENGEDLPPNGVDGFVSFNMAADQALRSDFPDLQIVAANLTSRDLAMQAGEGGADALFFGDLRATSAAEMVKSVNDELAEWWVEMMEVPCIVPVTSAAEDPDYAPEFIAVPLG
;
A
#
# COMPACT_ATOMS: atom_id res chain seq x y z
N MET A 1 19.28 -29.19 13.27
CA MET A 1 17.84 -29.05 13.55
C MET A 1 17.66 -27.61 13.99
N ALA A 2 17.59 -26.71 13.00
CA ALA A 2 17.27 -25.32 13.27
C ALA A 2 15.78 -25.29 13.60
N THR A 3 15.43 -24.67 14.73
CA THR A 3 14.07 -24.23 14.99
C THR A 3 13.77 -23.19 13.92
N MET A 4 12.97 -23.56 12.92
CA MET A 4 12.30 -22.60 12.06
C MET A 4 11.19 -22.00 12.93
N ASP A 5 11.56 -20.97 13.68
CA ASP A 5 10.62 -20.00 14.23
C ASP A 5 10.25 -19.05 13.08
N ASP A 6 9.62 -19.58 12.02
CA ASP A 6 9.18 -18.82 10.84
C ASP A 6 7.68 -18.47 10.98
N ASP A 7 7.28 -18.01 12.16
CA ASP A 7 5.95 -17.43 12.40
C ASP A 7 6.12 -15.95 12.73
N GLU A 8 6.95 -15.28 11.93
CA GLU A 8 7.01 -13.83 11.88
C GLU A 8 5.76 -13.44 11.08
N GLY A 9 4.67 -13.12 11.80
CA GLY A 9 3.37 -12.78 11.21
C GLY A 9 3.44 -11.65 10.18
N PRO A 10 2.29 -11.21 9.63
CA PRO A 10 2.26 -10.27 8.52
C PRO A 10 3.10 -9.02 8.79
N GLN A 11 3.86 -8.58 7.78
CA GLN A 11 4.65 -7.37 7.90
C GLN A 11 3.75 -6.14 7.92
N LEU A 12 4.12 -5.15 8.73
CA LEU A 12 3.30 -3.96 8.90
C LEU A 12 3.51 -2.96 7.75
N VAL A 13 2.40 -2.50 7.18
CA VAL A 13 2.30 -1.32 6.31
C VAL A 13 1.51 -0.24 7.05
N ASN A 14 2.05 0.96 7.15
CA ASN A 14 1.29 2.09 7.70
C ASN A 14 0.54 2.85 6.59
N ILE A 15 -0.58 3.47 6.94
CA ILE A 15 -1.31 4.39 6.03
C ILE A 15 -1.36 5.77 6.68
N ALA A 16 -0.98 6.81 5.94
CA ALA A 16 -1.13 8.20 6.36
C ALA A 16 -1.80 9.04 5.26
N THR A 17 -2.30 10.21 5.62
CA THR A 17 -2.74 11.22 4.65
C THR A 17 -1.89 12.47 4.78
N LEU A 18 -1.27 12.89 3.68
CA LEU A 18 -0.43 14.09 3.63
C LEU A 18 -1.25 15.34 3.93
N GLY A 19 -0.81 16.13 4.91
CA GLY A 19 -1.50 17.35 5.34
C GLY A 19 -2.57 17.13 6.42
N GLU A 20 -2.97 15.89 6.69
CA GLU A 20 -3.96 15.55 7.72
C GLU A 20 -3.33 14.74 8.87
N THR A 21 -2.61 13.67 8.55
CA THR A 21 -1.93 12.84 9.55
C THR A 21 -0.71 13.59 10.09
N PRO A 22 -0.57 13.76 11.42
CA PRO A 22 0.64 14.32 11.99
C PRO A 22 1.84 13.43 11.70
N LEU A 23 2.96 14.02 11.27
CA LEU A 23 4.22 13.29 11.08
C LEU A 23 4.66 12.65 12.42
N PRO A 24 4.84 11.33 12.49
CA PRO A 24 5.30 10.70 13.73
C PRO A 24 6.81 10.91 13.93
N SER A 25 7.31 10.63 15.14
CA SER A 25 8.73 10.74 15.46
C SER A 25 9.57 9.55 14.99
N SER A 26 8.91 8.42 14.74
CA SER A 26 9.49 7.14 14.33
C SER A 26 8.43 6.29 13.64
N LEU A 27 8.87 5.34 12.82
CA LEU A 27 8.05 4.32 12.18
C LEU A 27 8.71 2.97 12.42
N ASP A 28 7.90 1.93 12.60
CA ASP A 28 8.35 0.55 12.75
C ASP A 28 7.51 -0.33 11.82
N SER A 29 7.62 -0.06 10.53
CA SER A 29 6.85 -0.69 9.46
C SER A 29 7.72 -0.90 8.24
N ALA A 30 7.44 -1.96 7.48
CA ALA A 30 8.15 -2.26 6.25
C ALA A 30 7.91 -1.18 5.18
N ALA A 31 6.68 -0.65 5.14
CA ALA A 31 6.30 0.42 4.22
C ALA A 31 5.28 1.39 4.82
N LEU A 32 5.21 2.59 4.24
CA LEU A 32 4.20 3.60 4.48
C LEU A 32 3.52 3.95 3.15
N ILE A 33 2.21 3.73 3.07
CA ILE A 33 1.37 4.26 2.02
C ILE A 33 0.89 5.66 2.44
N LEU A 34 1.42 6.69 1.78
CA LEU A 34 1.04 8.08 2.00
C LEU A 34 0.00 8.50 0.95
N ARG A 35 -1.25 8.64 1.38
CA ARG A 35 -2.33 9.21 0.57
C ARG A 35 -2.06 10.69 0.34
N VAL A 36 -2.11 11.13 -0.91
CA VAL A 36 -1.89 12.51 -1.33
C VAL A 36 -3.22 13.06 -1.88
N PRO A 37 -3.94 13.89 -1.10
CA PRO A 37 -5.15 14.55 -1.58
C PRO A 37 -4.87 15.44 -2.80
N GLU A 38 -5.83 15.54 -3.73
CA GLU A 38 -5.69 16.32 -4.98
C GLU A 38 -5.47 17.82 -4.73
N ASP A 39 -6.05 18.37 -3.67
CA ASP A 39 -5.97 19.78 -3.31
C ASP A 39 -4.74 20.13 -2.45
N VAL A 40 -3.92 19.15 -2.09
CA VAL A 40 -2.74 19.33 -1.25
C VAL A 40 -1.49 19.55 -2.10
N ASN A 41 -0.83 20.70 -1.92
CA ASN A 41 0.49 20.93 -2.49
C ASN A 41 1.57 20.17 -1.69
N PRO A 42 2.30 19.19 -2.27
CA PRO A 42 3.21 18.35 -1.50
C PRO A 42 4.38 19.10 -0.83
N ALA A 43 4.86 20.17 -1.46
CA ALA A 43 5.93 20.99 -0.90
C ALA A 43 5.46 21.77 0.33
N HIS A 44 4.26 22.35 0.28
CA HIS A 44 3.67 23.03 1.43
C HIS A 44 3.26 22.05 2.55
N ALA A 45 2.83 20.84 2.19
CA ALA A 45 2.46 19.80 3.14
C ALA A 45 3.65 19.01 3.70
N LYS A 46 4.89 19.44 3.39
CA LYS A 46 6.13 18.89 3.93
C LYS A 46 6.35 17.41 3.57
N LEU A 47 6.07 17.02 2.33
CA LEU A 47 6.39 15.67 1.83
C LEU A 47 7.86 15.28 2.08
N LEU A 48 8.79 16.23 2.03
CA LEU A 48 10.20 15.99 2.31
C LEU A 48 10.46 15.46 3.73
N ASP A 49 9.66 15.87 4.72
CA ASP A 49 9.81 15.39 6.09
C ASP A 49 9.40 13.91 6.19
N TRP A 50 8.38 13.49 5.44
CA TRP A 50 7.98 12.08 5.31
C TRP A 50 9.06 11.25 4.60
N ILE A 51 9.57 11.73 3.47
CA ILE A 51 10.70 11.09 2.75
C ILE A 51 11.89 10.90 3.70
N THR A 52 12.24 11.95 4.45
CA THR A 52 13.37 11.91 5.39
C THR A 52 13.13 10.91 6.52
N LEU A 53 11.91 10.85 7.06
CA LEU A 53 11.55 9.91 8.11
C LEU A 53 11.63 8.45 7.60
N CYS A 54 10.98 8.15 6.48
CA CYS A 54 10.99 6.81 5.88
C CYS A 54 12.42 6.34 5.57
N ALA A 55 13.25 7.20 4.96
CA ALA A 55 14.65 6.88 4.71
C ALA A 55 15.46 6.62 5.99
N LYS A 56 15.23 7.39 7.06
CA LYS A 56 15.88 7.21 8.36
C LYS A 56 15.50 5.87 9.00
N GLU A 57 14.22 5.50 8.94
CA GLU A 57 13.69 4.28 9.56
C GLU A 57 13.77 3.05 8.64
N GLN A 58 14.36 3.18 7.44
CA GLN A 58 14.46 2.11 6.44
C GLN A 58 13.08 1.55 6.03
N CYS A 59 12.07 2.42 5.99
CA CYS A 59 10.69 2.13 5.62
C CYS A 59 10.46 2.60 4.18
N ALA A 60 9.88 1.77 3.33
CA ALA A 60 9.57 2.16 1.95
C ALA A 60 8.41 3.18 1.92
N LEU A 61 8.57 4.30 1.21
CA LEU A 61 7.53 5.31 1.03
C LEU A 61 6.82 5.11 -0.30
N ILE A 62 5.53 4.76 -0.24
CA ILE A 62 4.66 4.56 -1.40
C ILE A 62 3.62 5.68 -1.42
N THR A 63 3.54 6.47 -2.49
CA THR A 63 2.52 7.52 -2.59
C THR A 63 1.27 7.03 -3.30
N ALA A 64 0.09 7.38 -2.79
CA ALA A 64 -1.19 7.11 -3.45
C ALA A 64 -1.85 8.43 -3.84
N SER A 65 -1.99 8.72 -5.14
CA SER A 65 -2.73 9.91 -5.58
C SER A 65 -4.22 9.69 -5.36
N MET A 66 -4.87 10.59 -4.62
CA MET A 66 -6.32 10.52 -4.44
C MET A 66 -7.08 11.22 -5.58
N SER A 67 -6.39 11.75 -6.60
CA SER A 67 -7.05 12.28 -7.80
C SER A 67 -7.71 11.14 -8.58
N GLU A 68 -8.90 11.42 -9.13
CA GLU A 68 -9.61 10.49 -10.00
C GLU A 68 -9.30 10.72 -11.50
N ASN A 69 -8.53 11.77 -11.83
CA ASN A 69 -8.26 12.18 -13.21
C ASN A 69 -7.05 11.47 -13.85
N GLY A 70 -6.49 10.47 -13.16
CA GLY A 70 -5.30 9.70 -13.57
C GLY A 70 -4.23 9.72 -12.48
N GLU A 71 -3.31 8.76 -12.51
CA GLU A 71 -2.14 8.78 -11.63
C GLU A 71 -1.16 9.85 -12.12
N ASP A 72 -0.83 10.79 -11.25
CA ASP A 72 0.33 11.64 -11.45
C ASP A 72 1.60 10.79 -11.30
N LEU A 73 2.65 11.12 -12.06
CA LEU A 73 3.95 10.51 -11.82
C LEU A 73 4.33 10.68 -10.34
N PRO A 74 4.84 9.62 -9.68
CA PRO A 74 5.21 9.70 -8.28
C PRO A 74 6.19 10.84 -8.03
N PRO A 75 6.10 11.53 -6.88
CA PRO A 75 7.07 12.54 -6.50
C PRO A 75 8.50 11.96 -6.46
N ASN A 76 9.50 12.75 -6.82
CA ASN A 76 10.89 12.32 -6.71
C ASN A 76 11.26 11.98 -5.25
N GLY A 77 12.01 10.90 -5.06
CA GLY A 77 12.54 10.49 -3.76
C GLY A 77 11.63 9.57 -2.95
N VAL A 78 10.51 9.13 -3.52
CA VAL A 78 9.69 8.03 -2.98
C VAL A 78 10.13 6.71 -3.60
N ASP A 79 9.80 5.60 -2.94
CA ASP A 79 10.19 4.25 -3.39
C ASP A 79 9.18 3.65 -4.36
N GLY A 80 7.95 4.18 -4.40
CA GLY A 80 6.91 3.67 -5.27
C GLY A 80 5.59 4.45 -5.21
N PHE A 81 4.58 3.89 -5.88
CA PHE A 81 3.24 4.45 -5.91
C PHE A 81 2.15 3.39 -5.90
N VAL A 82 0.93 3.83 -5.56
CA VAL A 82 -0.29 3.04 -5.73
C VAL A 82 -0.88 3.32 -7.10
N SER A 83 -1.21 2.28 -7.86
CA SER A 83 -2.02 2.37 -9.07
C SER A 83 -3.45 1.91 -8.77
N PHE A 84 -4.43 2.78 -9.02
CA PHE A 84 -5.85 2.41 -8.98
C PHE A 84 -6.36 1.82 -10.32
N ASN A 85 -5.52 1.78 -11.36
CA ASN A 85 -5.82 1.20 -12.66
C ASN A 85 -4.56 0.67 -13.36
N MET A 86 -4.09 -0.51 -12.91
CA MET A 86 -2.86 -1.13 -13.44
C MET A 86 -2.86 -1.32 -14.95
N ALA A 87 -4.01 -1.57 -15.58
CA ALA A 87 -4.08 -1.71 -17.03
C ALA A 87 -3.73 -0.42 -17.78
N ALA A 88 -4.08 0.75 -17.21
CA ALA A 88 -3.70 2.04 -17.76
C ALA A 88 -2.23 2.38 -17.45
N ASP A 89 -1.74 1.95 -16.29
CA ASP A 89 -0.42 2.31 -15.76
C ASP A 89 0.68 1.31 -16.14
N GLN A 90 0.36 0.24 -16.88
CA GLN A 90 1.32 -0.80 -17.29
C GLN A 90 2.58 -0.24 -17.97
N ALA A 91 2.45 0.89 -18.70
CA ALA A 91 3.59 1.56 -19.33
C ALA A 91 4.60 2.09 -18.29
N LEU A 92 4.14 2.54 -17.11
CA LEU A 92 4.99 3.07 -16.05
C LEU A 92 5.96 2.01 -15.51
N ARG A 93 5.56 0.74 -15.47
CA ARG A 93 6.46 -0.38 -15.09
C ARG A 93 7.71 -0.44 -15.99
N SER A 94 7.55 -0.14 -17.28
CA SER A 94 8.65 -0.16 -18.25
C SER A 94 9.53 1.08 -18.12
N ASP A 95 8.93 2.25 -17.89
CA ASP A 95 9.66 3.52 -17.72
C ASP A 95 10.40 3.59 -16.37
N PHE A 96 9.86 2.92 -15.34
CA PHE A 96 10.38 2.91 -13.97
C PHE A 96 10.52 1.48 -13.42
N PRO A 97 11.47 0.69 -13.94
CA PRO A 97 11.62 -0.73 -13.60
C PRO A 97 12.06 -1.00 -12.16
N ASP A 98 12.48 0.02 -11.40
CA ASP A 98 12.89 -0.12 -10.00
C ASP A 98 11.85 0.45 -9.01
N LEU A 99 10.83 1.18 -9.48
CA LEU A 99 9.78 1.69 -8.58
C LEU A 99 8.86 0.57 -8.12
N GLN A 100 8.49 0.60 -6.84
CA GLN A 100 7.47 -0.28 -6.30
C GLN A 100 6.07 0.15 -6.78
N ILE A 101 5.26 -0.80 -7.21
CA ILE A 101 3.89 -0.55 -7.66
C ILE A 101 2.92 -1.38 -6.83
N VAL A 102 2.07 -0.71 -6.05
CA VAL A 102 0.99 -1.35 -5.31
C VAL A 102 -0.31 -1.18 -6.11
N ALA A 103 -0.94 -2.27 -6.52
CA ALA A 103 -2.22 -2.20 -7.22
C ALA A 103 -3.40 -2.16 -6.23
N ALA A 104 -4.34 -1.24 -6.42
CA ALA A 104 -5.54 -1.11 -5.60
C ALA A 104 -6.82 -1.13 -6.45
N ASN A 105 -7.99 -0.96 -5.83
CA ASN A 105 -9.31 -0.97 -6.49
C ASN A 105 -9.63 -2.30 -7.20
N LEU A 106 -9.26 -3.41 -6.56
CA LEU A 106 -9.40 -4.76 -7.09
C LEU A 106 -10.68 -5.41 -6.57
N THR A 107 -11.72 -5.40 -7.39
CA THR A 107 -13.06 -5.88 -7.00
C THR A 107 -13.39 -7.29 -7.50
N SER A 108 -12.49 -7.91 -8.27
CA SER A 108 -12.65 -9.26 -8.81
C SER A 108 -11.32 -9.96 -8.99
N ARG A 109 -11.36 -11.30 -9.11
CA ARG A 109 -10.19 -12.13 -9.42
C ARG A 109 -9.56 -11.74 -10.76
N ASP A 110 -10.39 -11.46 -11.78
CA ASP A 110 -9.90 -11.05 -13.10
C ASP A 110 -9.10 -9.74 -13.04
N LEU A 111 -9.56 -8.76 -12.24
CA LEU A 111 -8.84 -7.50 -12.04
C LEU A 111 -7.54 -7.69 -11.27
N ALA A 112 -7.57 -8.50 -10.21
CA ALA A 112 -6.37 -8.83 -9.44
C ALA A 112 -5.31 -9.55 -10.30
N MET A 113 -5.73 -10.52 -11.12
CA MET A 113 -4.83 -11.22 -12.05
C MET A 113 -4.22 -10.27 -13.07
N GLN A 114 -5.03 -9.40 -13.68
CA GLN A 114 -4.55 -8.38 -14.62
C GLN A 114 -3.55 -7.42 -13.96
N ALA A 115 -3.77 -7.04 -12.70
CA ALA A 115 -2.84 -6.20 -11.96
C ALA A 115 -1.49 -6.90 -11.72
N GLY A 116 -1.51 -8.15 -11.27
CA GLY A 116 -0.30 -8.96 -11.09
C GLY A 116 0.48 -9.16 -12.41
N GLU A 117 -0.21 -9.55 -13.48
CA GLU A 117 0.38 -9.68 -14.83
C GLU A 117 0.90 -8.34 -15.38
N GLY A 118 0.28 -7.23 -14.96
CA GLY A 118 0.71 -5.87 -15.27
C GLY A 118 2.00 -5.43 -14.58
N GLY A 119 2.55 -6.25 -13.67
CA GLY A 119 3.80 -5.97 -12.97
C GLY A 119 3.64 -5.22 -11.65
N ALA A 120 2.49 -5.38 -10.98
CA ALA A 120 2.32 -4.95 -9.60
C ALA A 120 3.26 -5.76 -8.68
N ASP A 121 3.92 -5.07 -7.76
CA ASP A 121 4.81 -5.66 -6.75
C ASP A 121 4.03 -6.12 -5.51
N ALA A 122 2.85 -5.56 -5.26
CA ALA A 122 1.89 -6.02 -4.26
C ALA A 122 0.46 -5.59 -4.63
N LEU A 123 -0.54 -6.27 -4.07
CA LEU A 123 -1.96 -5.95 -4.25
C LEU A 123 -2.59 -5.51 -2.93
N PHE A 124 -3.26 -4.37 -2.93
CA PHE A 124 -4.06 -3.88 -1.82
C PHE A 124 -5.52 -4.30 -1.98
N PHE A 125 -6.00 -5.19 -1.10
CA PHE A 125 -7.40 -5.62 -1.09
C PHE A 125 -8.22 -4.78 -0.12
N GLY A 126 -9.11 -3.96 -0.67
CA GLY A 126 -9.91 -2.98 0.05
C GLY A 126 -9.93 -1.63 -0.67
N ASP A 127 -10.72 -0.70 -0.16
CA ASP A 127 -10.85 0.66 -0.68
C ASP A 127 -9.89 1.61 0.05
N LEU A 128 -8.72 1.83 -0.55
CA LEU A 128 -7.72 2.78 -0.04
C LEU A 128 -8.23 4.23 -0.04
N ARG A 129 -9.27 4.54 -0.83
CA ARG A 129 -9.92 5.86 -0.87
C ARG A 129 -11.02 6.03 0.19
N ALA A 130 -11.28 5.01 1.01
CA ALA A 130 -12.24 5.12 2.10
C ALA A 130 -11.91 6.27 3.07
N THR A 131 -12.97 6.91 3.59
CA THR A 131 -12.82 8.10 4.45
C THR A 131 -12.42 7.79 5.89
N SER A 132 -12.53 6.52 6.29
CA SER A 132 -12.16 6.06 7.62
C SER A 132 -11.54 4.66 7.60
N ALA A 133 -10.74 4.35 8.61
CA ALA A 133 -10.15 3.02 8.81
C ALA A 133 -11.22 1.91 8.83
N ALA A 134 -12.33 2.15 9.55
CA ALA A 134 -13.42 1.19 9.67
C ALA A 134 -14.11 0.91 8.32
N GLU A 135 -14.28 1.93 7.47
CA GLU A 135 -14.82 1.75 6.12
C GLU A 135 -13.84 1.00 5.21
N MET A 136 -12.54 1.31 5.32
CA MET A 136 -11.49 0.62 4.58
C MET A 136 -11.47 -0.87 4.92
N VAL A 137 -11.45 -1.23 6.21
CA VAL A 137 -11.50 -2.63 6.65
C VAL A 137 -12.79 -3.31 6.21
N LYS A 138 -13.94 -2.63 6.33
CA LYS A 138 -15.24 -3.19 5.91
C LYS A 138 -15.36 -3.43 4.40
N SER A 139 -14.57 -2.72 3.61
CA SER A 139 -14.57 -2.86 2.14
C SER A 139 -13.76 -4.06 1.64
N VAL A 140 -12.98 -4.72 2.51
CA VAL A 140 -12.23 -5.92 2.17
C VAL A 140 -13.19 -7.03 1.75
N ASN A 141 -12.86 -7.69 0.64
CA ASN A 141 -13.50 -8.93 0.25
C ASN A 141 -12.59 -10.09 0.67
N ASP A 142 -12.82 -10.65 1.85
CA ASP A 142 -11.96 -11.69 2.42
C ASP A 142 -11.89 -12.94 1.53
N GLU A 143 -12.98 -13.36 0.89
CA GLU A 143 -12.97 -14.50 -0.04
C GLU A 143 -12.06 -14.27 -1.26
N LEU A 144 -11.89 -13.01 -1.66
CA LEU A 144 -10.99 -12.63 -2.76
C LEU A 144 -9.53 -12.57 -2.27
N ALA A 145 -9.29 -11.97 -1.11
CA ALA A 145 -7.96 -11.85 -0.52
C ALA A 145 -7.39 -13.23 -0.14
N GLU A 146 -8.17 -14.06 0.55
CA GLU A 146 -7.82 -15.45 0.90
C GLU A 146 -7.47 -16.26 -0.35
N TRP A 147 -8.33 -16.22 -1.38
CA TRP A 147 -8.05 -16.89 -2.65
C TRP A 147 -6.75 -16.39 -3.30
N TRP A 148 -6.45 -15.10 -3.21
CA TRP A 148 -5.23 -14.55 -3.77
C TRP A 148 -4.01 -15.11 -3.05
N VAL A 149 -4.00 -15.06 -1.72
CA VAL A 149 -2.91 -15.57 -0.88
C VAL A 149 -2.68 -17.07 -1.13
N GLU A 150 -3.74 -17.87 -1.29
CA GLU A 150 -3.60 -19.30 -1.55
C GLU A 150 -3.03 -19.64 -2.94
N MET A 151 -3.27 -18.79 -3.94
CA MET A 151 -3.10 -19.17 -5.35
C MET A 151 -1.96 -18.43 -6.06
N MET A 152 -1.49 -17.31 -5.51
CA MET A 152 -0.59 -16.37 -6.20
C MET A 152 0.66 -16.09 -5.39
N GLU A 153 1.76 -15.73 -6.08
CA GLU A 153 3.04 -15.39 -5.43
C GLU A 153 3.21 -13.88 -5.18
N VAL A 154 2.41 -13.04 -5.85
CA VAL A 154 2.50 -11.57 -5.68
C VAL A 154 1.88 -11.20 -4.33
N PRO A 155 2.62 -10.50 -3.45
CA PRO A 155 2.19 -10.20 -2.09
C PRO A 155 0.83 -9.49 -1.98
N CYS A 156 0.13 -9.81 -0.91
CA CYS A 156 -1.15 -9.25 -0.52
C CYS A 156 -1.00 -8.25 0.63
N ILE A 157 -1.66 -7.10 0.53
CA ILE A 157 -1.79 -6.10 1.59
C ILE A 157 -3.27 -6.00 1.97
N VAL A 158 -3.58 -6.26 3.23
CA VAL A 158 -4.96 -6.19 3.75
C VAL A 158 -5.07 -5.16 4.89
N PRO A 159 -5.99 -4.18 4.81
CA PRO A 159 -6.22 -3.25 5.90
C PRO A 159 -6.88 -3.94 7.11
N VAL A 160 -6.37 -3.68 8.30
CA VAL A 160 -6.88 -4.18 9.58
C VAL A 160 -7.06 -3.03 10.59
N THR A 161 -7.71 -3.26 11.74
CA THR A 161 -7.94 -2.19 12.72
C THR A 161 -6.76 -1.96 13.66
N SER A 162 -5.88 -2.95 13.83
CA SER A 162 -4.66 -2.83 14.64
C SER A 162 -3.54 -3.76 14.18
N ALA A 163 -2.30 -3.39 14.48
CA ALA A 163 -1.12 -4.20 14.15
C ALA A 163 -1.00 -5.53 14.92
N ALA A 164 -1.92 -5.79 15.86
CA ALA A 164 -2.01 -7.05 16.59
C ALA A 164 -2.96 -8.06 15.91
N GLU A 165 -3.67 -7.65 14.86
CA GLU A 165 -4.52 -8.54 14.09
C GLU A 165 -3.69 -9.35 13.11
N ASP A 166 -4.05 -10.62 12.99
CA ASP A 166 -3.46 -11.58 12.08
C ASP A 166 -4.63 -12.29 11.37
N PRO A 167 -4.98 -11.90 10.13
CA PRO A 167 -6.07 -12.54 9.40
C PRO A 167 -5.82 -14.05 9.23
N ASP A 168 -6.87 -14.87 9.33
CA ASP A 168 -6.74 -16.35 9.32
C ASP A 168 -6.06 -16.92 8.06
N TYR A 169 -6.09 -16.16 6.95
CA TYR A 169 -5.46 -16.52 5.68
C TYR A 169 -4.01 -16.01 5.54
N ALA A 170 -3.43 -15.42 6.60
CA ALA A 170 -2.03 -15.03 6.71
C ALA A 170 -1.48 -14.25 5.49
N PRO A 171 -2.02 -13.04 5.19
CA PRO A 171 -1.48 -12.21 4.12
C PRO A 171 -0.03 -11.82 4.42
N GLU A 172 0.78 -11.52 3.39
CA GLU A 172 2.17 -11.10 3.60
C GLU A 172 2.26 -9.76 4.36
N PHE A 173 1.27 -8.87 4.14
CA PHE A 173 1.23 -7.55 4.74
C PHE A 173 -0.15 -7.23 5.32
N ILE A 174 -0.14 -6.57 6.48
CA ILE A 174 -1.31 -5.89 7.04
C ILE A 174 -1.12 -4.38 7.00
N ALA A 175 -2.18 -3.65 6.68
CA ALA A 175 -2.16 -2.20 6.61
C ALA A 175 -2.94 -1.55 7.76
N VAL A 176 -2.30 -0.64 8.48
CA VAL A 176 -2.90 0.05 9.64
C VAL A 176 -2.72 1.56 9.50
N PRO A 177 -3.80 2.35 9.57
CA PRO A 177 -3.71 3.81 9.58
C PRO A 177 -2.90 4.35 10.77
N LEU A 178 -2.08 5.37 10.51
CA LEU A 178 -1.44 6.18 11.55
C LEU A 178 -2.46 7.17 12.12
N GLY A 179 -2.89 6.95 13.36
CA GLY A 179 -3.84 7.80 14.07
C GLY A 179 -4.34 7.20 15.35
#